data_AF-A0A7S0G8D3-F1
#
_entry.id   AF-A0A7S0G8D3-F1
#
_cell.length_a   1.000
_cell.length_b   1.000
_cell.length_c   1.000
_cell.angle_alpha   90.00
_cell.angle_beta   90.00
_cell.angle_gamma   90.00
#
_symmetry.space_group_name_H-M   'P 1'
#
loop_
_entity.id
_entity.type
_entity.pdbx_description
1 polymer ?
#
loop_
_entity_poly.entity_id
_entity_poly.type
_entity_poly.pdbx_seq_one_letter_code
_entity_poly.pdbx_strand_id
1 'polypeptide(L)'
;SKGFVEINYGDLEGKCIHNDDEESKRLKNLFDQSSRDMEKDLYARYPGGENANEVEKRAREALRKLMNDTPNDRHLVVVGHGRCNKILLASLLYNDASKISSIEQGNTAISIVDYDSGDDKWLEVMLNYCAHNEDRGAASGGAY
;
A
#
# COMPACT_ATOMS: atom_id res chain seq x y z
N SER A 1 -13.46 -8.94 1.45
CA SER A 1 -13.08 -8.28 2.72
C SER A 1 -12.81 -6.81 2.44
N LYS A 2 -13.17 -5.88 3.34
CA LYS A 2 -12.77 -4.46 3.22
C LYS A 2 -11.30 -4.21 3.63
N GLY A 3 -10.57 -5.23 4.09
CA GLY A 3 -9.22 -5.03 4.61
C GLY A 3 -8.15 -4.63 3.59
N PHE A 4 -8.39 -4.85 2.29
CA PHE A 4 -7.45 -4.54 1.21
C PHE A 4 -7.82 -3.28 0.39
N VAL A 5 -8.83 -2.52 0.82
CA VAL A 5 -9.18 -1.25 0.18
C VAL A 5 -8.09 -0.22 0.39
N GLU A 6 -8.03 0.81 -0.47
CA GLU A 6 -7.05 1.89 -0.29
C GLU A 6 -7.18 2.58 1.07
N ILE A 7 -6.11 3.23 1.52
CA ILE A 7 -6.18 4.14 2.65
C ILE A 7 -7.27 5.19 2.43
N ASN A 8 -8.05 5.49 3.45
CA ASN A 8 -8.97 6.61 3.43
C ASN A 8 -8.18 7.92 3.56
N TYR A 9 -8.17 8.73 2.51
CA TYR A 9 -7.47 10.02 2.48
C TYR A 9 -8.25 11.15 3.18
N GLY A 10 -9.44 10.86 3.72
CA GLY A 10 -10.25 11.81 4.47
C GLY A 10 -10.67 13.02 3.64
N ASP A 11 -10.34 14.21 4.10
CA ASP A 11 -10.72 15.47 3.46
C ASP A 11 -10.11 15.67 2.05
N LEU A 12 -9.11 14.86 1.70
CA LEU A 12 -8.46 14.86 0.38
C LEU A 12 -9.16 13.98 -0.65
N GLU A 13 -10.12 13.14 -0.25
CA GLU A 13 -10.86 12.25 -1.17
C GLU A 13 -11.58 13.06 -2.28
N GLY A 14 -11.36 12.65 -3.53
CA GLY A 14 -11.98 13.28 -4.70
C GLY A 14 -11.47 14.69 -5.02
N LYS A 15 -10.41 15.17 -4.36
CA LYS A 15 -9.81 16.48 -4.66
C LYS A 15 -8.73 16.35 -5.74
N CYS A 16 -8.70 17.29 -6.69
CA CYS A 16 -7.61 17.38 -7.64
C CYS A 16 -6.41 18.09 -6.97
N ILE A 17 -5.22 17.48 -7.08
CA ILE A 17 -3.96 18.04 -6.56
C ILE A 17 -2.97 18.42 -7.68
N HIS A 18 -3.42 18.35 -8.94
CA HIS A 18 -2.57 18.50 -10.13
C HIS A 18 -2.94 19.68 -11.03
N ASN A 19 -3.92 20.50 -10.65
CA ASN A 19 -4.19 21.73 -11.38
C ASN A 19 -3.20 22.83 -10.98
N ASP A 20 -3.02 23.81 -11.86
CA ASP A 20 -2.23 25.02 -11.59
C ASP A 20 -3.09 26.12 -10.93
N ASP A 21 -3.68 25.80 -9.79
CA ASP A 21 -4.40 26.75 -8.94
C ASP A 21 -3.90 26.65 -7.49
N GLU A 22 -4.12 27.71 -6.71
CA GLU A 22 -3.60 27.81 -5.33
C GLU A 22 -4.18 26.76 -4.39
N GLU A 23 -5.43 26.33 -4.61
CA GLU A 23 -6.07 25.30 -3.79
C GLU A 23 -5.44 23.93 -4.07
N SER A 24 -5.25 23.59 -5.35
CA SER A 24 -4.60 22.34 -5.76
C SER A 24 -3.16 22.25 -5.23
N LYS A 25 -2.40 23.36 -5.27
CA LYS A 25 -1.05 23.45 -4.67
C LYS A 25 -1.09 23.25 -3.14
N ARG A 26 -2.06 23.87 -2.46
CA ARG A 26 -2.26 23.71 -1.00
C ARG A 26 -2.58 22.26 -0.63
N LEU A 27 -3.51 21.63 -1.35
CA LEU A 27 -3.91 20.24 -1.12
C LEU A 27 -2.78 19.26 -1.43
N LYS A 28 -2.01 19.50 -2.50
CA LYS A 28 -0.80 18.73 -2.79
C LYS A 28 0.23 18.82 -1.66
N ASN A 29 0.50 20.02 -1.15
CA ASN A 29 1.41 20.21 -0.03
C ASN A 29 0.94 19.48 1.23
N LEU A 30 -0.38 19.50 1.51
CA LEU A 30 -0.97 18.75 2.62
C LEU A 30 -0.80 17.24 2.41
N PHE A 31 -1.10 16.72 1.22
CA PHE A 31 -0.90 15.32 0.88
C PHE A 31 0.56 14.87 1.06
N ASP A 32 1.51 15.63 0.48
CA ASP A 32 2.94 15.33 0.55
C ASP A 32 3.44 15.38 2.01
N GLN A 33 2.97 16.34 2.80
CA GLN A 33 3.34 16.46 4.21
C GLN A 33 2.76 15.31 5.04
N SER A 34 1.47 15.00 4.91
CA SER A 34 0.83 13.88 5.59
C SER A 34 1.49 12.54 5.22
N SER A 35 1.89 12.37 3.95
CA SER A 35 2.65 11.19 3.51
C SER A 35 3.99 11.08 4.23
N ARG A 36 4.77 12.17 4.29
CA ARG A 36 6.07 12.19 5.00
C ARG A 36 5.94 11.98 6.50
N ASP A 37 4.89 12.52 7.11
CA ASP A 37 4.66 12.37 8.54
C ASP A 37 4.27 10.92 8.88
N MET A 38 3.45 10.29 8.04
CA MET A 38 3.09 8.87 8.15
C MET A 38 4.29 7.92 8.06
N GLU A 39 5.29 8.26 7.25
CA GLU A 39 6.54 7.48 7.17
C GLU A 39 7.39 7.57 8.43
N LYS A 40 7.23 8.63 9.23
CA LYS A 40 7.96 8.84 10.49
C LYS A 40 7.18 8.35 11.71
N ASP A 41 5.86 8.46 11.66
CA ASP A 41 4.94 8.08 12.73
C ASP A 41 3.72 7.38 12.12
N LEU A 42 3.58 6.09 12.40
CA LEU A 42 2.47 5.26 11.92
C LEU A 42 1.10 5.73 12.40
N TYR A 43 1.04 6.60 13.42
CA TYR A 43 -0.19 7.18 13.94
C TYR A 43 -0.53 8.54 13.33
N ALA A 44 0.42 9.17 12.61
CA ALA A 44 0.14 10.35 11.82
C ALA A 44 -0.86 10.02 10.71
N ARG A 45 -1.81 10.92 10.49
CA ARG A 45 -2.99 10.69 9.65
C ARG A 45 -3.18 11.77 8.62
N TYR A 46 -3.89 11.41 7.55
CA TYR A 46 -4.56 12.42 6.74
C TYR A 46 -5.68 13.08 7.56
N PRO A 47 -5.96 14.39 7.38
CA PRO A 47 -7.11 15.03 8.02
C PRO A 47 -8.41 14.31 7.67
N GLY A 48 -9.17 13.88 8.67
CA GLY A 48 -10.40 13.09 8.49
C GLY A 48 -10.19 11.65 7.97
N GLY A 49 -8.94 11.22 7.77
CA GLY A 49 -8.57 9.94 7.17
C GLY A 49 -7.97 8.92 8.13
N GLU A 50 -7.46 7.84 7.54
CA GLU A 50 -6.74 6.76 8.23
C GLU A 50 -5.25 7.12 8.44
N ASN A 51 -4.63 6.45 9.40
CA ASN A 51 -3.17 6.35 9.53
C ASN A 51 -2.65 4.98 9.06
N ALA A 52 -1.32 4.84 8.95
CA ALA A 52 -0.72 3.60 8.46
C ALA A 52 -0.97 2.40 9.40
N ASN A 53 -1.02 2.61 10.71
CA ASN A 53 -1.29 1.54 11.68
C ASN A 53 -2.71 0.96 11.52
N GLU A 54 -3.72 1.80 11.29
CA GLU A 54 -5.10 1.38 11.05
C GLU A 54 -5.19 0.52 9.77
N VAL A 55 -4.54 0.96 8.68
CA VAL A 55 -4.46 0.22 7.42
C VAL A 55 -3.73 -1.12 7.59
N GLU A 56 -2.57 -1.11 8.23
CA GLU A 56 -1.77 -2.31 8.53
C GLU A 56 -2.64 -3.34 9.27
N LYS A 57 -3.31 -2.91 10.35
CA LYS A 57 -4.13 -3.80 11.18
C LYS A 57 -5.23 -4.47 10.36
N ARG A 58 -6.02 -3.70 9.60
CA ARG A 58 -7.12 -4.26 8.80
C ARG A 58 -6.63 -5.14 7.65
N ALA A 59 -5.48 -4.82 7.06
CA ALA A 59 -4.89 -5.61 5.97
C ALA A 59 -4.34 -6.95 6.48
N ARG A 60 -3.58 -6.94 7.59
CA ARG A 60 -3.08 -8.17 8.23
C ARG A 60 -4.21 -9.07 8.73
N GLU A 61 -5.25 -8.48 9.32
CA GLU A 61 -6.42 -9.24 9.77
C GLU A 61 -7.14 -9.91 8.59
N ALA A 62 -7.33 -9.18 7.48
CA ALA A 62 -7.93 -9.73 6.28
C ALA A 62 -7.09 -10.83 5.62
N LEU A 63 -5.76 -10.68 5.59
CA LEU A 63 -4.85 -11.70 5.07
C LEU A 63 -4.88 -12.97 5.93
N ARG A 64 -4.77 -12.83 7.25
CA ARG A 64 -4.89 -13.97 8.18
C ARG A 64 -6.23 -14.68 8.01
N LYS A 65 -7.32 -13.92 7.87
CA LYS A 65 -8.64 -14.51 7.61
C LYS A 65 -8.66 -15.27 6.28
N LEU A 66 -8.12 -14.69 5.21
CA LEU A 66 -8.04 -15.34 3.91
C LEU A 66 -7.30 -16.69 4.01
N MET A 67 -6.10 -16.70 4.62
CA MET A 67 -5.31 -17.91 4.81
C MET A 67 -6.05 -18.99 5.63
N ASN A 68 -6.75 -18.57 6.68
CA ASN A 68 -7.53 -19.49 7.53
C ASN A 68 -8.76 -20.05 6.82
N ASP A 69 -9.40 -19.27 5.95
CA ASP A 69 -10.57 -19.70 5.18
C ASP A 69 -10.18 -20.65 4.03
N THR A 70 -8.91 -20.63 3.60
CA THR A 70 -8.38 -21.42 2.48
C THR A 70 -7.13 -22.25 2.84
N PRO A 71 -7.18 -23.15 3.84
CA PRO A 71 -5.99 -23.80 4.40
C PRO A 71 -5.28 -24.77 3.45
N ASN A 72 -5.92 -25.20 2.36
CA ASN A 72 -5.36 -26.11 1.37
C ASN A 72 -4.82 -25.40 0.12
N ASP A 73 -5.09 -24.10 -0.01
CA ASP A 73 -4.65 -23.32 -1.17
C ASP A 73 -3.18 -22.95 -1.03
N ARG A 74 -2.40 -23.23 -2.07
CA ARG A 74 -0.96 -22.95 -2.07
C ARG A 74 -0.60 -21.57 -2.60
N HIS A 75 -1.52 -20.94 -3.33
CA HIS A 75 -1.32 -19.63 -3.93
C HIS A 75 -2.57 -18.78 -3.72
N LEU A 76 -2.36 -17.61 -3.12
CA LEU A 76 -3.41 -16.63 -2.86
C LEU A 76 -3.09 -15.37 -3.64
N VAL A 77 -4.10 -14.78 -4.27
CA VAL A 77 -3.97 -13.51 -4.98
C VAL A 77 -4.76 -12.44 -4.23
N VAL A 78 -4.07 -11.38 -3.83
CA VAL A 78 -4.69 -10.19 -3.24
C VAL A 78 -4.60 -9.05 -4.26
N VAL A 79 -5.77 -8.53 -4.65
CA VAL A 79 -5.87 -7.31 -5.45
C VAL A 79 -6.27 -6.18 -4.51
N GLY A 80 -5.40 -5.19 -4.41
CA GLY A 80 -5.57 -4.03 -3.54
C GLY A 80 -5.12 -2.75 -4.24
N HIS A 81 -4.72 -1.76 -3.44
CA HIS A 81 -4.32 -0.44 -3.92
C HIS A 81 -2.90 -0.08 -3.48
N GLY A 82 -2.35 0.99 -4.06
CA GLY A 82 -0.95 1.36 -3.90
C GLY A 82 -0.53 1.50 -2.44
N ARG A 83 -1.17 2.40 -1.67
CA ARG A 83 -0.71 2.67 -0.30
C ARG A 83 -0.99 1.47 0.61
N CYS A 84 -2.17 0.85 0.52
CA CYS A 84 -2.51 -0.36 1.27
C CYS A 84 -1.52 -1.51 1.01
N ASN A 85 -1.18 -1.79 -0.25
CA ASN A 85 -0.26 -2.88 -0.61
C ASN A 85 1.15 -2.61 -0.09
N LYS A 86 1.67 -1.39 -0.24
CA LYS A 86 3.00 -1.01 0.30
C LYS A 86 3.05 -1.17 1.83
N ILE A 87 2.01 -0.74 2.56
CA ILE A 87 1.91 -0.89 4.02
C ILE A 87 1.93 -2.38 4.40
N LEU A 88 1.10 -3.19 3.73
CA LEU A 88 1.04 -4.61 4.00
C LEU A 88 2.40 -5.28 3.71
N LEU A 89 2.99 -5.05 2.54
CA LEU A 89 4.29 -5.64 2.18
C LEU A 89 5.41 -5.22 3.15
N ALA A 90 5.48 -3.95 3.55
CA ALA A 90 6.45 -3.47 4.53
C ALA A 90 6.24 -4.16 5.90
N SER A 91 4.99 -4.28 6.34
CA SER A 91 4.63 -4.99 7.57
C SER A 91 5.00 -6.48 7.51
N LEU A 92 4.78 -7.16 6.38
CA LEU A 92 5.08 -8.58 6.23
C LEU A 92 6.60 -8.83 6.17
N LEU A 93 7.32 -8.10 5.33
CA LEU A 93 8.74 -8.36 5.03
C LEU A 93 9.70 -7.80 6.09
N TYR A 94 9.35 -6.67 6.70
CA TYR A 94 10.24 -5.97 7.64
C TYR A 94 9.71 -5.98 9.08
N ASN A 95 8.50 -6.49 9.30
CA ASN A 95 7.79 -6.37 10.58
C ASN A 95 7.70 -4.90 11.04
N ASP A 96 7.64 -3.97 10.09
CA ASP A 96 7.66 -2.53 10.31
C ASP A 96 7.01 -1.80 9.13
N ALA A 97 5.74 -1.40 9.30
CA ALA A 97 5.00 -0.65 8.28
C ALA A 97 5.59 0.73 7.97
N SER A 98 6.49 1.28 8.81
CA SER A 98 7.10 2.59 8.55
C SER A 98 8.09 2.54 7.37
N LYS A 99 8.52 1.33 6.99
CA LYS A 99 9.35 1.04 5.81
C LYS A 99 8.57 1.07 4.49
N ILE A 100 7.40 1.70 4.46
CA ILE A 100 6.55 1.81 3.27
C ILE A 100 7.30 2.41 2.06
N SER A 101 8.23 3.34 2.29
CA SER A 101 9.03 3.97 1.24
C SER A 101 10.10 3.04 0.65
N SER A 102 10.42 1.92 1.31
CA SER A 102 11.28 0.86 0.79
C SER A 102 10.57 -0.09 -0.18
N ILE A 103 9.23 -0.05 -0.24
CA ILE A 103 8.45 -0.83 -1.19
C ILE A 103 8.13 0.07 -2.39
N GLU A 104 8.46 -0.37 -3.59
CA GLU A 104 7.99 0.28 -4.82
C GLU A 104 6.68 -0.35 -5.30
N GLN A 105 5.85 0.43 -6.01
CA GLN A 105 4.63 -0.10 -6.62
C GLN A 105 4.23 0.69 -7.85
N GLY A 106 4.46 0.08 -9.02
CA GLY A 106 3.96 0.52 -10.30
C GLY A 106 2.49 0.16 -10.50
N ASN A 107 1.89 0.72 -11.55
CA ASN A 107 0.54 0.35 -11.95
C ASN A 107 0.51 -1.13 -12.36
N THR A 108 -0.51 -1.86 -11.88
CA THR A 108 -0.68 -3.30 -12.14
C THR A 108 0.54 -4.17 -11.79
N ALA A 109 1.46 -3.67 -10.95
CA ALA A 109 2.65 -4.42 -10.55
C ALA A 109 2.30 -5.72 -9.82
N ILE A 110 3.11 -6.75 -10.03
CA ILE A 110 2.99 -8.04 -9.34
C ILE A 110 4.09 -8.12 -8.29
N SER A 111 3.71 -8.34 -7.04
CA SER A 111 4.61 -8.68 -5.94
C SER A 111 4.26 -10.08 -5.42
N ILE A 112 5.27 -10.90 -5.19
CA ILE A 112 5.16 -12.27 -4.69
C ILE A 112 5.97 -12.37 -3.39
N VAL A 113 5.29 -12.82 -2.34
CA VAL A 113 5.87 -13.13 -1.05
C VAL A 113 5.45 -14.54 -0.65
N ASP A 114 6.40 -15.32 -0.14
CA ASP A 114 6.14 -16.63 0.42
C ASP A 114 6.00 -16.54 1.94
N TYR A 115 5.11 -17.35 2.51
CA TYR A 115 4.97 -17.46 3.96
C TYR A 115 5.54 -18.79 4.45
N ASP A 116 6.54 -18.71 5.32
CA ASP A 116 7.09 -19.85 6.03
C ASP A 116 6.34 -20.02 7.36
N SER A 117 5.47 -21.04 7.42
CA SER A 117 4.69 -21.35 8.62
C SER A 117 5.52 -21.92 9.78
N GLY A 118 6.74 -22.43 9.50
CA GLY A 118 7.62 -22.98 10.54
C GLY A 118 8.26 -21.88 11.38
N ASP A 119 8.61 -20.77 10.72
CA ASP A 119 9.31 -19.64 11.31
C ASP A 119 8.42 -18.39 11.53
N ASP A 120 7.15 -18.43 11.10
CA ASP A 120 6.21 -17.28 11.05
C ASP A 120 6.83 -16.07 10.34
N LYS A 121 7.45 -16.31 9.18
CA LYS A 121 8.16 -15.31 8.39
C LYS A 121 7.60 -15.19 6.98
N TRP A 122 7.69 -13.97 6.45
CA TRP A 122 7.43 -13.70 5.05
C TRP A 122 8.74 -13.47 4.32
N LEU A 123 8.87 -14.10 3.15
CA LEU A 123 10.04 -14.05 2.31
C LEU A 123 9.70 -13.33 1.03
N GLU A 124 10.55 -12.37 0.67
CA GLU A 124 10.46 -11.71 -0.63
C GLU A 124 10.91 -12.67 -1.73
N VAL A 125 10.02 -12.92 -2.69
CA VAL A 125 10.36 -13.65 -3.92
C VAL A 125 10.59 -12.67 -5.06
N MET A 126 9.69 -11.69 -5.18
CA MET A 126 9.72 -10.67 -6.22
C MET A 126 8.88 -9.48 -5.79
N LEU A 127 9.37 -8.26 -6.00
CA LEU A 127 8.58 -7.03 -5.77
C LEU A 127 8.47 -6.22 -7.06
N ASN A 128 7.34 -5.52 -7.19
CA ASN A 128 7.13 -4.49 -8.20
C ASN A 128 7.34 -4.95 -9.66
N TYR A 129 7.02 -6.20 -9.99
CA TYR A 129 7.21 -6.71 -11.34
C TYR A 129 6.20 -6.11 -12.33
N CYS A 130 6.72 -5.30 -13.25
CA CYS A 130 5.92 -4.55 -14.22
C CYS A 130 6.20 -4.93 -15.68
N ALA A 131 7.05 -5.93 -15.97
CA ALA A 131 7.48 -6.19 -17.34
C ALA A 131 6.34 -6.59 -18.29
N HIS A 132 5.27 -7.18 -17.76
CA HIS A 132 4.04 -7.46 -18.54
C HIS A 132 3.31 -6.19 -19.04
N ASN A 133 3.68 -5.01 -18.54
CA ASN A 133 3.18 -3.72 -18.98
C ASN A 133 4.07 -3.06 -20.05
N GLU A 134 5.23 -3.64 -20.40
CA GLU A 134 6.18 -3.02 -21.34
C GLU A 134 5.65 -2.94 -22.78
N ASP A 135 4.67 -3.79 -23.14
CA ASP A 135 3.93 -3.68 -24.41
C ASP A 135 2.88 -2.54 -24.41
N ARG A 136 2.69 -1.86 -23.27
CA ARG A 136 1.86 -0.66 -23.13
C ARG A 136 2.78 0.55 -23.01
N GLY A 137 3.20 1.08 -24.16
CA GLY A 137 4.18 2.16 -24.26
C GLY A 137 4.08 3.22 -23.15
N ALA A 138 5.23 3.49 -22.54
CA ALA A 138 5.55 4.61 -21.65
C ALA A 138 4.39 5.58 -21.35
N ALA A 139 3.57 5.26 -20.35
CA ALA A 139 2.65 6.23 -19.77
C ALA A 139 2.57 6.03 -18.25
N SER A 140 2.73 7.15 -17.55
CA SER A 140 2.59 7.36 -16.11
C SER A 140 3.60 6.70 -15.17
N GLY A 141 4.86 7.16 -15.26
CA GLY A 141 5.70 7.34 -14.08
C GLY A 141 5.16 8.48 -13.22
N GLY A 142 4.10 8.20 -12.46
CA GLY A 142 3.65 9.06 -11.37
C GLY A 142 3.90 8.31 -10.07
N ALA A 143 5.00 8.63 -9.40
CA ALA A 143 5.19 8.22 -8.02
C ALA A 143 4.09 8.90 -7.18
N TYR A 144 3.25 8.09 -6.54
CA TYR A 144 2.34 8.53 -5.48
C TYR A 144 3.10 9.05 -4.27
#